data_AF-A0A0Q5VMZ5-F1
#
_entry.id   AF-A0A0Q5VMZ5-F1
#
_cell.length_a   1.000
_cell.length_b   1.000
_cell.length_c   1.000
_cell.angle_alpha   90.00
_cell.angle_beta   90.00
_cell.angle_gamma   90.00
#
_symmetry.space_group_name_H-M   'P 1'
#
loop_
_entity.id
_entity.type
_entity.pdbx_description
1 polymer ?
#
loop_
_entity_poly.entity_id
_entity_poly.type
_entity_poly.pdbx_seq_one_letter_code
_entity_poly.pdbx_strand_id
1 'polypeptide(L)' 'MTGTADTLGIDPALLAILACPDTHHSPLTLDVGAAELLCTTCDRAFPVRDGIPVLLLDEARHRTS' A
#
# COMPACT_ATOMS: atom_id res chain seq x y z
N MET A 1 3.30 7.83 20.31
CA MET A 1 2.15 7.08 19.78
C MET A 1 2.63 6.36 18.54
N THR A 2 3.23 5.18 18.69
CA THR A 2 3.85 4.46 17.56
C THR A 2 2.78 3.58 16.94
N GLY A 3 2.20 4.02 15.83
CA GLY A 3 1.28 3.21 15.04
C GLY A 3 2.07 2.15 14.28
N THR A 4 1.49 0.96 14.11
CA THR A 4 2.12 -0.19 13.44
C THR A 4 2.64 0.14 12.03
N ALA A 5 2.09 1.17 11.38
CA ALA A 5 2.52 1.68 10.09
C ALA A 5 3.89 2.40 10.09
N ASP A 6 4.30 2.94 11.25
CA ASP A 6 5.62 3.56 11.47
C ASP A 6 6.77 2.55 11.34
N THR A 7 6.49 1.26 11.61
CA THR A 7 7.44 0.16 11.41
C THR A 7 7.92 0.05 9.96
N LEU A 8 7.09 0.51 9.01
CA LEU A 8 7.42 0.59 7.59
C LEU A 8 7.77 2.02 7.13
N GLY A 9 7.78 3.00 8.04
CA GLY A 9 7.98 4.42 7.73
C GLY A 9 6.77 5.12 7.10
N ILE A 10 5.58 4.50 7.15
CA ILE A 10 4.36 5.07 6.56
C ILE A 10 3.47 5.62 7.65
N ASP A 11 3.18 6.92 7.62
CA ASP A 11 2.29 7.54 8.60
C ASP A 11 0.83 7.10 8.34
N PRO A 12 0.06 6.71 9.37
CA PRO A 12 -1.32 6.26 9.19
C PRO A 12 -2.25 7.36 8.65
N ALA A 13 -1.96 8.64 8.90
CA ALA A 13 -2.72 9.75 8.32
C ALA A 13 -2.38 9.93 6.83
N LEU A 14 -1.14 9.68 6.43
CA LEU A 14 -0.76 9.63 5.01
C LEU A 14 -1.50 8.48 4.29
N LEU A 15 -1.57 7.32 4.94
CA LEU A 15 -2.25 6.14 4.41
C LEU A 15 -3.74 6.37 4.14
N ALA A 16 -4.39 7.18 4.97
CA ALA A 16 -5.78 7.60 4.76
C ALA A 16 -5.97 8.53 3.54
N ILE A 17 -4.90 9.18 3.07
CA ILE A 17 -4.90 10.06 1.89
C ILE A 17 -4.50 9.27 0.63
N LEU A 18 -3.64 8.26 0.77
CA LEU A 18 -3.16 7.44 -0.32
C LEU A 18 -4.29 6.59 -0.92
N ALA A 19 -4.58 6.83 -2.19
CA ALA A 19 -5.51 6.05 -2.98
C ALA A 19 -4.76 5.18 -3.99
N CYS A 20 -5.36 4.06 -4.39
CA CYS A 20 -4.82 3.24 -5.47
C CYS A 20 -4.61 4.07 -6.75
N PRO A 21 -3.48 3.96 -7.45
CA PRO A 21 -3.22 4.69 -8.71
C PRO A 21 -4.06 4.21 -9.90
N ASP A 22 -4.84 3.15 -9.71
CA ASP A 22 -5.79 2.62 -10.69
C ASP A 22 -7.05 3.51 -10.78
N THR A 23 -7.87 3.32 -11.80
CA THR A 23 -9.04 4.17 -12.08
C THR A 23 -10.07 4.22 -10.95
N HIS A 24 -10.06 3.22 -10.07
CA HIS A 24 -10.99 3.08 -8.96
C HIS A 24 -10.62 3.90 -7.72
N HIS A 25 -9.37 4.39 -7.62
CA HIS A 25 -8.87 5.17 -6.48
C HIS A 25 -9.30 4.62 -5.10
N SER A 26 -9.36 3.29 -4.96
CA SER A 26 -9.82 2.66 -3.73
C SER A 26 -8.79 2.78 -2.61
N PRO A 27 -9.25 2.73 -1.35
CA PRO A 27 -8.36 2.78 -0.19
C PRO A 27 -7.37 1.61 -0.21
N LEU A 28 -6.15 1.90 0.22
CA LEU A 28 -5.07 0.92 0.35
C LEU A 28 -4.98 0.44 1.80
N THR A 29 -4.73 -0.85 1.98
CA THR A 29 -4.48 -1.46 3.29
C THR A 29 -3.01 -1.79 3.40
N LEU A 30 -2.37 -1.42 4.53
CA LEU A 30 -0.99 -1.79 4.79
C LEU A 30 -0.89 -3.24 5.25
N ASP A 31 -0.05 -4.01 4.56
CA ASP A 31 0.45 -5.29 5.03
C ASP A 31 1.87 -5.10 5.57
N VAL A 32 1.98 -5.02 6.89
CA VAL A 32 3.27 -4.85 7.60
C VAL A 32 4.11 -6.12 7.53
N GLY A 33 3.50 -7.30 7.34
CA GLY A 33 4.21 -8.57 7.26
C GLY A 33 4.88 -8.79 5.90
N ALA A 34 4.21 -8.35 4.83
CA ALA A 34 4.73 -8.40 3.47
C ALA A 34 5.49 -7.13 3.05
N ALA A 35 5.37 -6.05 3.82
CA ALA A 35 5.84 -4.71 3.46
C ALA A 35 5.22 -4.20 2.15
N GLU A 36 3.90 -4.33 2.00
CA GLU A 36 3.17 -3.95 0.78
C GLU A 36 1.85 -3.23 1.10
N LEU A 37 1.31 -2.48 0.13
CA LEU A 37 -0.01 -1.85 0.17
C LEU A 37 -0.99 -2.63 -0.72
N LEU A 38 -2.15 -2.98 -0.18
CA LEU A 38 -3.16 -3.83 -0.81
C LEU A 38 -4.42 -3.00 -1.14
N CYS A 39 -4.78 -2.88 -2.41
CA CYS A 39 -6.05 -2.32 -2.90
C CYS A 39 -7.23 -3.33 -2.99
N THR A 40 -8.21 -3.33 -2.11
CA THR A 40 -9.31 -4.35 -2.13
C THR A 40 -10.13 -4.46 -3.42
N THR A 41 -10.03 -3.48 -4.33
CA THR A 41 -10.82 -3.42 -5.58
C THR A 41 -10.06 -3.91 -6.80
N CYS A 42 -8.75 -3.68 -6.87
CA CYS A 42 -7.95 -3.95 -8.08
C CYS A 42 -7.13 -5.26 -8.00
N ASP A 43 -7.17 -5.96 -6.85
CA ASP A 43 -6.36 -7.16 -6.59
C ASP A 43 -4.86 -6.99 -6.90
N ARG A 44 -4.33 -5.80 -6.61
CA ARG A 44 -2.92 -5.39 -6.76
C ARG A 44 -2.19 -5.08 -5.45
N ALA A 45 -1.08 -5.74 -5.18
CA ALA A 45 -0.18 -5.44 -4.09
C ALA A 45 0.94 -4.51 -4.58
N PHE A 46 1.16 -3.40 -3.86
CA PHE A 46 2.17 -2.40 -4.17
C PHE A 46 3.30 -2.50 -3.15
N PRO A 47 4.53 -2.88 -3.55
CA PRO A 47 5.61 -3.07 -2.61
C PRO A 47 6.11 -1.76 -2.01
N VAL A 48 6.61 -1.83 -0.78
CA VAL A 48 7.30 -0.72 -0.11
C VAL A 48 8.80 -1.00 -0.14
N ARG A 49 9.57 -0.09 -0.73
CA ARG A 49 11.03 -0.19 -0.86
C ARG A 49 11.67 0.97 -0.14
N ASP A 50 12.61 0.69 0.77
CA ASP A 50 13.31 1.71 1.55
C ASP A 50 12.36 2.67 2.31
N GLY A 51 11.19 2.16 2.74
CA GLY A 51 10.14 2.96 3.38
C GLY A 51 9.30 3.81 2.43
N ILE A 52 9.52 3.70 1.11
CA ILE A 52 8.79 4.42 0.07
C ILE A 52 7.80 3.46 -0.60
N PRO A 53 6.48 3.74 -0.54
CA PRO A 53 5.48 2.94 -1.23
C PRO A 53 5.55 3.14 -2.75
N VAL A 54 5.76 2.07 -3.50
CA VAL A 54 5.85 2.10 -4.97
C VAL A 54 4.44 1.93 -5.56
N LEU A 55 3.75 3.05 -5.74
CA LEU A 55 2.40 3.10 -6.35
C LEU A 55 2.46 3.14 -7.88
N LEU A 56 3.20 2.21 -8.48
CA LEU A 56 3.29 2.06 -9.93
C LEU A 56 2.52 0.81 -10.37
N LEU A 57 1.67 0.93 -11.38
CA LEU A 57 0.87 -0.18 -11.90
C LEU A 57 1.75 -1.30 -12.50
N ASP A 58 2.90 -0.93 -13.07
CA ASP A 58 3.87 -1.88 -13.66
C ASP A 58 4.65 -2.67 -12.60
N GLU A 59 4.87 -2.09 -11.41
CA GLU A 59 5.51 -2.80 -10.29
C GLU A 59 4.49 -3.49 -9.37
N ALA A 60 3.21 -3.19 -9.55
CA ALA A 60 2.15 -3.79 -8.78
C ALA A 60 2.05 -5.29 -9.06
N ARG A 61 2.12 -6.10 -8.00
CA ARG A 61 1.93 -7.55 -8.09
C ARG A 61 0.45 -7.89 -8.04
N HIS A 62 0.00 -8.85 -8.84
CA HIS A 62 -1.32 -9.42 -8.64
C HIS A 62 -1.33 -10.26 -7.37
N ARG A 63 -2.25 -9.96 -6.45
CA ARG A 63 -2.56 -10.89 -5.37
C ARG A 63 -3.50 -11.93 -5.95
N THR A 64 -2.91 -13.03 -6.40
CA THR A 64 -3.66 -14.27 -6.60
C THR A 64 -4.19 -14.66 -5.22
N SER A 65 -5.51 -14.68 -5.09
CA SER A 65 -6.22 -15.21 -3.94
C SER A 65 -6.10 -16.73 -3.87
#